data_AF-A0A7H8N0F8-F1
#
_entry.id   AF-A0A7H8N0F8-F1
#
_cell.length_a   1.000
_cell.length_b   1.000
_cell.length_c   1.000
_cell.angle_alpha   90.00
_cell.angle_beta   90.00
_cell.angle_gamma   90.00
#
_symmetry.space_group_name_H-M   'P 1'
#
loop_
_entity.id
_entity.type
_entity.pdbx_description
1 polymer ?
#
loop_
_entity_poly.entity_id
_entity_poly.type
_entity_poly.pdbx_seq_one_letter_code
_entity_poly.pdbx_strand_id
1 'polypeptide(L)'
;MPKKRKKNRKTSRGSAAAVVSRALLPAQLADVPDCYAECCDDENFPVDDDFPMSAFREQFASPADAAAAVREDKRREWVGCIDGSRMRHRILASDDGTAAVEQAVFLGTTQEGAILCAWHETHDGERPALKKNILSALDRLQGALRPHLEAEIREGRDDDYTALVPEAFSDTPEPHGAGIPLFGWRILHPVTPETTWEDTLDIALWNSSIAIGDWSGHYDHIDEISLDGFTRLLRHHGIPAVLCAECERPITSRHPRWPGIWATPTNEGGGASCEGKGTGPFPPAPRLGWYTDSEFGTPHQPQSAS
;
A
#
# COMPACT_ATOMS: atom_id res chain seq x y z
N MET A 1 33.56 -61.39 0.66
CA MET A 1 32.61 -61.19 -0.47
C MET A 1 31.19 -61.06 0.11
N PRO A 2 30.27 -60.31 -0.52
CA PRO A 2 30.16 -58.85 -0.42
C PRO A 2 28.77 -58.35 0.04
N LYS A 3 28.72 -57.05 0.36
CA LYS A 3 27.55 -56.18 0.61
C LYS A 3 26.44 -56.32 -0.46
N LYS A 4 25.18 -56.10 -0.07
CA LYS A 4 24.18 -55.31 -0.83
C LYS A 4 22.90 -54.94 -0.01
N ARG A 5 22.72 -53.63 0.20
CA ARG A 5 21.53 -52.74 0.01
C ARG A 5 20.11 -53.35 0.10
N LYS A 6 19.06 -52.72 0.66
CA LYS A 6 18.55 -51.34 0.44
C LYS A 6 17.33 -51.03 1.36
N LYS A 7 17.08 -49.72 1.55
CA LYS A 7 15.78 -48.97 1.57
C LYS A 7 15.14 -48.47 2.90
N ASN A 8 14.83 -47.17 2.84
CA ASN A 8 13.69 -46.36 3.38
C ASN A 8 14.01 -45.42 4.56
N ARG A 9 13.34 -44.29 4.79
CA ARG A 9 12.74 -43.13 4.06
C ARG A 9 12.15 -42.23 5.17
N LYS A 10 12.10 -40.90 4.98
CA LYS A 10 11.34 -39.82 5.71
C LYS A 10 11.99 -39.20 6.97
N THR A 11 12.40 -37.91 6.98
CA THR A 11 11.68 -36.58 7.08
C THR A 11 11.03 -36.36 8.48
N SER A 12 10.98 -35.20 9.15
CA SER A 12 11.10 -33.76 8.80
C SER A 12 11.13 -32.86 10.07
N ARG A 13 11.23 -31.54 9.83
CA ARG A 13 10.85 -30.33 10.62
C ARG A 13 11.96 -29.75 11.52
N GLY A 14 12.36 -28.48 11.38
CA GLY A 14 11.79 -27.33 10.66
C GLY A 14 11.86 -26.12 11.61
N SER A 15 12.87 -25.26 11.41
CA SER A 15 13.25 -24.16 12.30
C SER A 15 12.54 -22.85 11.93
N ALA A 16 12.27 -22.06 12.97
CA ALA A 16 11.72 -20.70 12.93
C ALA A 16 12.61 -19.71 12.16
N ALA A 17 11.98 -18.78 11.44
CA ALA A 17 12.62 -17.63 10.83
C ALA A 17 12.43 -16.38 11.71
N ALA A 18 13.53 -15.65 11.88
CA ALA A 18 13.68 -14.54 12.81
C ALA A 18 13.49 -13.17 12.13
N VAL A 19 13.09 -12.21 12.96
CA VAL A 19 12.95 -10.77 12.74
C VAL A 19 14.23 -10.13 12.21
N VAL A 20 14.14 -9.30 11.16
CA VAL A 20 15.20 -8.34 10.80
C VAL A 20 14.59 -6.97 10.49
N SER A 21 14.89 -6.00 11.35
CA SER A 21 14.77 -4.57 11.06
C SER A 21 16.11 -4.05 10.51
N ARG A 22 16.08 -3.22 9.46
CA ARG A 22 17.11 -2.19 9.22
C ARG A 22 16.60 -1.11 8.28
N ALA A 23 16.59 0.12 8.81
CA ALA A 23 16.32 1.36 8.08
C ALA A 23 17.48 1.71 7.14
N LEU A 24 17.18 2.31 5.98
CA LEU A 24 18.15 2.92 5.06
C LEU A 24 17.67 4.32 4.64
N LEU A 25 18.63 5.25 4.63
CA LEU A 25 18.55 6.70 4.44
C LEU A 25 18.50 7.11 2.94
N PRO A 26 18.22 8.39 2.60
CA PRO A 26 17.58 8.78 1.36
C PRO A 26 18.57 9.00 0.21
N ALA A 27 18.23 8.53 -0.99
CA ALA A 27 18.97 8.89 -2.20
C ALA A 27 18.04 9.05 -3.43
N GLN A 28 18.10 10.30 -3.91
CA GLN A 28 18.00 10.77 -5.29
C GLN A 28 16.73 10.39 -6.09
N LEU A 29 15.83 11.37 -6.11
CA LEU A 29 14.79 11.57 -7.10
C LEU A 29 15.40 11.48 -8.52
N ALA A 30 15.18 10.37 -9.18
CA ALA A 30 15.11 10.35 -10.63
C ALA A 30 13.70 10.82 -11.02
N ASP A 31 13.63 11.67 -12.04
CA ASP A 31 12.40 12.23 -12.64
C ASP A 31 11.39 11.10 -12.92
N VAL A 32 10.45 10.90 -12.02
CA VAL A 32 9.24 10.12 -12.27
C VAL A 32 8.24 11.11 -12.85
N PRO A 33 7.68 10.86 -14.05
CA PRO A 33 6.65 11.71 -14.64
C PRO A 33 5.54 11.97 -13.62
N ASP A 34 5.05 13.22 -13.62
CA ASP A 34 4.07 13.75 -12.68
C ASP A 34 2.76 12.95 -12.77
N CYS A 35 2.68 11.86 -11.99
CA CYS A 35 1.59 10.88 -11.99
C CYS A 35 0.31 11.40 -11.32
N TYR A 36 0.19 12.73 -11.19
CA TYR A 36 -1.03 13.41 -10.73
C TYR A 36 -1.94 13.77 -11.91
N ALA A 37 -1.37 13.99 -13.11
CA ALA A 37 -2.14 14.41 -14.29
C ALA A 37 -2.59 13.22 -15.16
N GLU A 38 -1.77 12.18 -15.29
CA GLU A 38 -2.04 11.04 -16.18
C GLU A 38 -2.81 9.88 -15.50
N CYS A 39 -2.90 9.85 -14.17
CA CYS A 39 -3.64 8.80 -13.46
C CYS A 39 -5.16 9.04 -13.37
N CYS A 40 -5.65 10.19 -13.83
CA CYS A 40 -7.04 10.60 -13.75
C CYS A 40 -7.70 10.79 -15.14
N ASP A 41 -6.98 10.52 -16.23
CA ASP A 41 -7.51 10.56 -17.59
C ASP A 41 -7.75 9.12 -18.05
N ASP A 42 -8.99 8.64 -17.84
CA ASP A 42 -9.47 7.29 -18.16
C ASP A 42 -9.25 6.90 -19.64
N GLU A 43 -8.96 7.86 -20.52
CA GLU A 43 -8.88 7.64 -21.96
C GLU A 43 -7.49 7.24 -22.49
N ASN A 44 -6.45 7.21 -21.65
CA ASN A 44 -5.08 6.99 -22.13
C ASN A 44 -4.25 5.93 -21.38
N PHE A 45 -4.87 5.10 -20.54
CA PHE A 45 -4.19 3.91 -20.04
C PHE A 45 -3.98 2.95 -21.20
N PRO A 46 -2.74 2.65 -21.63
CA PRO A 46 -2.52 1.45 -22.41
C PRO A 46 -2.98 0.30 -21.51
N VAL A 47 -4.04 -0.39 -21.93
CA VAL A 47 -4.44 -1.69 -21.41
C VAL A 47 -3.36 -2.68 -21.82
N ASP A 48 -2.18 -2.53 -21.23
CA ASP A 48 -1.09 -3.46 -21.39
C ASP A 48 -1.31 -4.50 -20.29
N ASP A 49 -1.86 -5.65 -20.67
CA ASP A 49 -2.12 -6.79 -19.77
C ASP A 49 -0.83 -7.28 -19.04
N ASP A 50 0.33 -6.73 -19.40
CA ASP A 50 1.66 -6.97 -18.86
C ASP A 50 2.26 -5.82 -18.01
N PHE A 51 1.54 -4.71 -17.80
CA PHE A 51 1.99 -3.61 -16.93
C PHE A 51 1.90 -4.08 -15.49
N PRO A 52 3.00 -4.26 -14.71
CA PRO A 52 4.23 -3.47 -14.61
C PRO A 52 5.52 -4.18 -15.10
N MET A 53 5.38 -5.38 -15.63
CA MET A 53 6.49 -6.24 -16.02
C MET A 53 7.11 -5.78 -17.34
N SER A 54 6.36 -5.11 -18.22
CA SER A 54 6.87 -4.57 -19.49
C SER A 54 8.09 -3.65 -19.26
N ALA A 55 8.01 -2.72 -18.31
CA ALA A 55 9.12 -1.82 -17.97
C ALA A 55 10.39 -2.53 -17.48
N PHE A 56 10.24 -3.66 -16.77
CA PHE A 56 11.37 -4.47 -16.31
C PHE A 56 11.90 -5.41 -17.41
N ARG A 57 11.00 -6.04 -18.18
CA ARG A 57 11.33 -6.94 -19.29
C ARG A 57 12.08 -6.23 -20.42
N GLU A 58 11.80 -4.95 -20.66
CA GLU A 58 12.55 -4.13 -21.61
C GLU A 58 14.02 -3.94 -21.21
N GLN A 59 14.31 -3.93 -19.91
CA GLN A 59 15.65 -3.65 -19.38
C GLN A 59 16.42 -4.92 -18.99
N PHE A 60 15.73 -5.98 -18.60
CA PHE A 60 16.30 -7.17 -18.01
C PHE A 60 15.60 -8.43 -18.51
N ALA A 61 16.39 -9.39 -18.99
CA ALA A 61 15.87 -10.67 -19.45
C ALA A 61 15.27 -11.51 -18.30
N SER A 62 15.75 -11.31 -17.06
CA SER A 62 15.25 -12.02 -15.88
C SER A 62 15.30 -11.18 -14.60
N PRO A 63 14.53 -11.55 -13.55
CA PRO A 63 14.68 -11.00 -12.20
C PRO A 63 16.11 -11.16 -11.64
N ALA A 64 16.83 -12.24 -12.00
CA ALA A 64 18.20 -12.46 -11.57
C ALA A 64 19.17 -11.42 -12.16
N ASP A 65 18.99 -11.05 -13.43
CA ASP A 65 19.77 -9.99 -14.08
C ASP A 65 19.49 -8.63 -13.43
N ALA A 66 18.22 -8.35 -13.12
CA ALA A 66 17.84 -7.13 -12.42
C ALA A 66 18.45 -7.07 -11.00
N ALA A 67 18.48 -8.19 -10.28
CA ALA A 67 19.12 -8.29 -8.97
C ALA A 67 20.64 -8.09 -9.05
N ALA A 68 21.30 -8.59 -10.10
CA ALA A 68 22.71 -8.30 -10.34
C ALA A 68 22.94 -6.79 -10.56
N ALA A 69 22.10 -6.14 -11.35
CA ALA A 69 22.18 -4.70 -11.59
C ALA A 69 21.94 -3.86 -10.31
N VAL A 70 21.01 -4.23 -9.44
CA VAL A 70 20.78 -3.54 -8.16
C VAL A 70 22.00 -3.59 -7.25
N ARG A 71 22.73 -4.73 -7.23
CA ARG A 71 23.98 -4.83 -6.46
C ARG A 71 25.09 -3.92 -6.98
N GLU A 72 24.99 -3.47 -8.23
CA GLU A 72 25.87 -2.44 -8.82
C GLU A 72 25.34 -1.01 -8.59
N ASP A 73 24.50 -0.82 -7.56
CA ASP A 73 23.92 0.47 -7.14
C ASP A 73 22.97 1.11 -8.16
N LYS A 74 22.28 0.29 -8.95
CA LYS A 74 21.19 0.74 -9.81
C LYS A 74 19.86 0.45 -9.11
N ARG A 75 19.26 1.43 -8.42
CA ARG A 75 17.89 1.28 -7.93
C ARG A 75 16.96 0.96 -9.10
N ARG A 76 16.13 -0.07 -8.94
CA ARG A 76 15.15 -0.51 -9.94
C ARG A 76 13.80 -0.70 -9.27
N GLU A 77 12.90 0.22 -9.60
CA GLU A 77 11.59 0.35 -9.01
C GLU A 77 10.63 0.89 -10.07
N TRP A 78 9.47 0.26 -10.14
CA TRP A 78 8.30 0.74 -10.84
C TRP A 78 7.27 1.19 -9.80
N VAL A 79 6.56 2.26 -10.12
CA VAL A 79 5.43 2.77 -9.33
C VAL A 79 4.28 3.03 -10.28
N GLY A 80 3.08 2.59 -9.89
CA GLY A 80 1.85 2.81 -10.65
C GLY A 80 0.66 3.11 -9.75
N CYS A 81 -0.50 3.31 -10.38
CA CYS A 81 -1.77 3.57 -9.71
C CYS A 81 -2.86 2.71 -10.33
N ILE A 82 -3.70 2.11 -9.49
CA ILE A 82 -4.84 1.32 -9.91
C ILE A 82 -6.00 1.64 -8.98
N ASP A 83 -7.11 2.16 -9.53
CA ASP A 83 -8.37 2.42 -8.82
C ASP A 83 -8.19 3.09 -7.46
N GLY A 84 -7.40 4.14 -7.41
CA GLY A 84 -7.21 4.92 -6.18
C GLY A 84 -6.16 4.37 -5.22
N SER A 85 -5.42 3.31 -5.56
CA SER A 85 -4.28 2.84 -4.74
C SER A 85 -2.98 2.85 -5.53
N ARG A 86 -1.89 3.30 -4.88
CA ARG A 86 -0.55 3.24 -5.48
C ARG A 86 0.06 1.86 -5.29
N MET A 87 0.80 1.43 -6.30
CA MET A 87 1.53 0.16 -6.30
C MET A 87 3.02 0.39 -6.53
N ARG A 88 3.83 -0.50 -5.97
CA ARG A 88 5.27 -0.52 -6.16
C ARG A 88 5.73 -1.93 -6.48
N HIS A 89 6.54 -2.04 -7.54
CA HIS A 89 7.35 -3.23 -7.81
C HIS A 89 8.81 -2.83 -7.75
N ARG A 90 9.62 -3.49 -6.92
CA ARG A 90 11.05 -3.18 -6.84
C ARG A 90 11.90 -4.41 -6.62
N ILE A 91 13.13 -4.32 -7.08
CA ILE A 91 14.14 -5.35 -6.87
C ILE A 91 14.91 -5.05 -5.59
N LEU A 92 14.87 -5.98 -4.65
CA LEU A 92 15.62 -5.95 -3.40
C LEU A 92 16.77 -6.94 -3.51
N ALA A 93 18.00 -6.49 -3.28
CA ALA A 93 19.17 -7.35 -3.26
C ALA A 93 20.03 -7.04 -2.03
N SER A 94 20.50 -8.10 -1.37
CA SER A 94 21.36 -8.03 -0.19
C SER A 94 22.79 -8.46 -0.54
N ASP A 95 23.74 -8.01 0.29
CA ASP A 95 25.17 -8.34 0.16
C ASP A 95 25.46 -9.84 0.36
N ASP A 96 24.59 -10.57 1.05
CA ASP A 96 24.71 -12.02 1.27
C ASP A 96 24.31 -12.86 0.04
N GLY A 97 23.96 -12.19 -1.07
CA GLY A 97 23.54 -12.81 -2.32
C GLY A 97 22.05 -13.09 -2.39
N THR A 98 21.27 -12.86 -1.32
CA THR A 98 19.81 -12.97 -1.38
C THR A 98 19.22 -11.83 -2.22
N ALA A 99 18.14 -12.13 -2.93
CA ALA A 99 17.37 -11.15 -3.67
C ALA A 99 15.89 -11.52 -3.69
N ALA A 100 15.04 -10.52 -3.78
CA ALA A 100 13.60 -10.67 -3.91
C ALA A 100 13.03 -9.56 -4.80
N VAL A 101 11.93 -9.86 -5.48
CA VAL A 101 11.05 -8.84 -6.06
C VAL A 101 9.96 -8.54 -5.04
N GLU A 102 9.89 -7.28 -4.60
CA GLU A 102 8.78 -6.80 -3.79
C GLU A 102 7.67 -6.34 -4.72
N GLN A 103 6.46 -6.85 -4.51
CA GLN A 103 5.21 -6.25 -4.97
C GLN A 103 4.51 -5.68 -3.75
N ALA A 104 4.12 -4.41 -3.79
CA ALA A 104 3.43 -3.74 -2.70
C ALA A 104 2.26 -2.90 -3.21
N VAL A 105 1.18 -2.88 -2.45
CA VAL A 105 0.05 -1.97 -2.60
C VAL A 105 -0.03 -1.10 -1.35
N PHE A 106 -0.18 0.19 -1.54
CA PHE A 106 -0.35 1.17 -0.48
C PHE A 106 -1.82 1.50 -0.32
N LEU A 107 -2.23 1.83 0.91
CA LEU A 107 -3.56 2.34 1.15
C LEU A 107 -3.81 3.59 0.31
N GLY A 108 -4.99 3.65 -0.28
CA GLY A 108 -5.45 4.76 -1.07
C GLY A 108 -6.39 5.68 -0.30
N THR A 109 -6.53 6.91 -0.80
CA THR A 109 -7.74 7.74 -0.65
C THR A 109 -8.36 7.70 0.76
N THR A 110 -9.61 7.25 0.89
CA THR A 110 -10.39 7.23 2.13
C THR A 110 -9.69 6.43 3.23
N GLN A 111 -9.09 5.27 2.91
CA GLN A 111 -8.41 4.42 3.89
C GLN A 111 -7.13 5.09 4.41
N GLU A 112 -6.32 5.67 3.53
CA GLU A 112 -5.14 6.44 3.92
C GLU A 112 -5.55 7.66 4.76
N GLY A 113 -6.59 8.38 4.36
CA GLY A 113 -7.09 9.58 5.04
C GLY A 113 -7.55 9.31 6.47
N ALA A 114 -8.25 8.19 6.69
CA ALA A 114 -8.71 7.77 8.01
C ALA A 114 -7.55 7.46 8.98
N ILE A 115 -6.49 6.80 8.48
CA ILE A 115 -5.29 6.49 9.27
C ILE A 115 -4.45 7.75 9.50
N LEU A 116 -4.37 8.61 8.48
CA LEU A 116 -3.60 9.84 8.50
C LEU A 116 -4.01 10.75 9.65
N CYS A 117 -5.30 11.00 9.80
CA CYS A 117 -5.78 11.85 10.89
C CYS A 117 -5.49 11.20 12.25
N ALA A 118 -5.76 9.90 12.43
CA ALA A 118 -5.46 9.20 13.67
C ALA A 118 -3.96 9.23 14.06
N TRP A 119 -3.05 9.16 13.08
CA TRP A 119 -1.61 9.24 13.31
C TRP A 119 -1.18 10.58 13.88
N HIS A 120 -1.70 11.66 13.32
CA HIS A 120 -1.39 13.02 13.76
C HIS A 120 -2.02 13.37 15.10
N GLU A 121 -3.15 12.76 15.44
CA GLU A 121 -3.77 12.86 16.78
C GLU A 121 -2.95 12.21 17.88
N THR A 122 -2.22 11.16 17.51
CA THR A 122 -1.54 10.30 18.46
C THR A 122 -0.19 10.89 18.84
N HIS A 123 0.03 11.00 20.15
CA HIS A 123 1.27 11.55 20.70
C HIS A 123 2.44 10.64 20.33
N ASP A 124 3.65 11.20 20.17
CA ASP A 124 4.82 10.46 19.68
C ASP A 124 5.12 9.18 20.49
N GLY A 125 4.90 9.20 21.81
CA GLY A 125 5.09 8.03 22.68
C GLY A 125 4.10 6.89 22.43
N GLU A 126 2.95 7.17 21.82
CA GLU A 126 1.86 6.22 21.55
C GLU A 126 1.85 5.75 20.08
N ARG A 127 2.53 6.46 19.18
CA ARG A 127 2.64 6.11 17.75
C ARG A 127 3.13 4.68 17.48
N PRO A 128 4.08 4.09 18.25
CA PRO A 128 4.44 2.67 18.07
C PRO A 128 3.26 1.71 18.30
N ALA A 129 2.39 2.01 19.27
CA ALA A 129 1.20 1.20 19.54
C ALA A 129 0.15 1.40 18.44
N LEU A 130 -0.09 2.64 18.01
CA LEU A 130 -0.98 2.92 16.89
C LEU A 130 -0.52 2.23 15.61
N LYS A 131 0.77 2.30 15.29
CA LYS A 131 1.37 1.59 14.15
C LYS A 131 1.04 0.11 14.18
N LYS A 132 1.25 -0.55 15.32
CA LYS A 132 0.93 -1.98 15.50
C LYS A 132 -0.56 -2.26 15.28
N ASN A 133 -1.42 -1.38 15.78
CA ASN A 133 -2.87 -1.50 15.65
C ASN A 133 -3.32 -1.35 14.19
N ILE A 134 -2.77 -0.38 13.45
CA ILE A 134 -3.01 -0.21 12.02
C ILE A 134 -2.62 -1.47 11.25
N LEU A 135 -1.40 -2.00 11.47
CA LEU A 135 -0.96 -3.22 10.81
C LEU A 135 -1.86 -4.42 11.13
N SER A 136 -2.34 -4.53 12.37
CA SER A 136 -3.27 -5.58 12.78
C SER A 136 -4.64 -5.44 12.11
N ALA A 137 -5.12 -4.21 11.91
CA ALA A 137 -6.35 -3.94 11.18
C ALA A 137 -6.20 -4.32 9.69
N LEU A 138 -5.04 -4.02 9.10
CA LEU A 138 -4.71 -4.41 7.73
C LEU A 138 -4.60 -5.92 7.56
N ASP A 139 -4.01 -6.64 8.50
CA ASP A 139 -4.00 -8.12 8.48
C ASP A 139 -5.43 -8.69 8.51
N ARG A 140 -6.31 -8.08 9.31
CA ARG A 140 -7.72 -8.52 9.39
C ARG A 140 -8.48 -8.24 8.10
N LEU A 141 -8.29 -7.05 7.53
CA LEU A 141 -8.90 -6.65 6.26
C LEU A 141 -8.45 -7.56 5.11
N GLN A 142 -7.14 -7.87 5.05
CA GLN A 142 -6.57 -8.81 4.10
C GLN A 142 -7.25 -10.19 4.19
N GLY A 143 -7.44 -10.69 5.42
CA GLY A 143 -8.07 -11.99 5.67
C GLY A 143 -9.54 -12.04 5.23
N ALA A 144 -10.25 -10.92 5.28
CA ALA A 144 -11.62 -10.79 4.80
C ALA A 144 -11.69 -10.69 3.26
N LEU A 145 -10.77 -9.95 2.65
CA LEU A 145 -10.74 -9.73 1.20
C LEU A 145 -10.27 -10.96 0.41
N ARG A 146 -9.25 -11.68 0.90
CA ARG A 146 -8.58 -12.76 0.15
C ARG A 146 -9.52 -13.82 -0.43
N PRO A 147 -10.52 -14.36 0.30
CA PRO A 147 -11.41 -15.38 -0.26
C PRO A 147 -12.22 -14.90 -1.47
N HIS A 148 -12.56 -13.61 -1.53
CA HIS A 148 -13.28 -13.02 -2.65
C HIS A 148 -12.36 -12.87 -3.87
N LEU A 149 -11.14 -12.34 -3.67
CA LEU A 149 -10.13 -12.27 -4.72
C LEU A 149 -9.81 -13.63 -5.32
N GLU A 150 -9.63 -14.64 -4.46
CA GLU A 150 -9.39 -16.01 -4.91
C GLU A 150 -10.56 -16.57 -5.72
N ALA A 151 -11.81 -16.28 -5.32
CA ALA A 151 -12.99 -16.74 -6.05
C ALA A 151 -13.06 -16.08 -7.45
N GLU A 152 -12.91 -14.76 -7.53
CA GLU A 152 -12.92 -14.02 -8.81
C GLU A 152 -11.80 -14.49 -9.75
N ILE A 153 -10.60 -14.75 -9.24
CA ILE A 153 -9.48 -15.23 -10.07
C ILE A 153 -9.75 -16.64 -10.58
N ARG A 154 -10.30 -17.54 -9.76
CA ARG A 154 -10.66 -18.91 -10.18
C ARG A 154 -11.73 -18.91 -11.27
N GLU A 155 -12.72 -18.02 -11.17
CA GLU A 155 -13.76 -17.86 -12.20
C GLU A 155 -13.17 -17.49 -13.58
N GLY A 156 -12.07 -16.74 -13.61
CA GLY A 156 -11.39 -16.34 -14.84
C GLY A 156 -10.34 -17.33 -15.37
N ARG A 157 -9.88 -18.29 -14.56
CA ARG A 157 -8.70 -19.13 -14.88
C ARG A 157 -8.92 -20.64 -14.93
N ASP A 158 -10.10 -21.13 -14.55
CA ASP A 158 -10.41 -22.57 -14.52
C ASP A 158 -9.33 -23.40 -13.80
N ASP A 159 -8.77 -22.89 -12.70
CA ASP A 159 -7.70 -23.54 -11.92
C ASP A 159 -7.94 -23.50 -10.40
N ASP A 160 -7.16 -24.30 -9.65
CA ASP A 160 -7.18 -24.32 -8.17
C ASP A 160 -6.30 -23.20 -7.58
N TYR A 161 -6.48 -21.96 -8.07
CA TYR A 161 -5.67 -20.82 -7.60
C TYR A 161 -5.79 -20.61 -6.09
N THR A 162 -4.66 -20.31 -5.45
CA THR A 162 -4.59 -19.91 -4.04
C THR A 162 -3.68 -18.70 -3.95
N ALA A 163 -4.19 -17.59 -3.44
CA ALA A 163 -3.43 -16.36 -3.30
C ALA A 163 -2.33 -16.52 -2.25
N LEU A 164 -1.20 -15.86 -2.47
CA LEU A 164 -0.23 -15.68 -1.41
C LEU A 164 -0.83 -14.80 -0.31
N VAL A 165 -0.31 -14.97 0.91
CA VAL A 165 -0.72 -14.13 2.05
C VAL A 165 0.26 -12.97 2.13
N PRO A 166 -0.13 -11.75 1.74
CA PRO A 166 0.74 -10.59 1.87
C PRO A 166 0.94 -10.23 3.35
N GLU A 167 2.08 -9.61 3.63
CA GLU A 167 2.40 -9.03 4.93
C GLU A 167 1.84 -7.61 5.00
N ALA A 168 1.08 -7.27 6.04
CA ALA A 168 0.83 -5.87 6.37
C ALA A 168 2.14 -5.20 6.78
N PHE A 169 2.49 -4.11 6.10
CA PHE A 169 3.75 -3.42 6.32
C PHE A 169 3.55 -1.92 6.49
N SER A 170 4.61 -1.28 6.97
CA SER A 170 4.75 0.16 6.97
C SER A 170 6.08 0.55 6.36
N ASP A 171 6.11 1.61 5.57
CA ASP A 171 7.35 2.23 5.10
C ASP A 171 7.60 3.57 5.76
N THR A 172 8.80 4.11 5.62
CA THR A 172 9.09 5.47 6.09
C THR A 172 8.21 6.49 5.37
N PRO A 173 7.91 7.63 6.02
CA PRO A 173 7.24 8.73 5.33
C PRO A 173 7.97 9.14 4.06
N GLU A 174 7.22 9.45 3.01
CA GLU A 174 7.81 9.90 1.75
C GLU A 174 8.20 11.36 1.78
N PRO A 175 9.20 11.76 0.97
CA PRO A 175 9.38 13.15 0.61
C PRO A 175 8.07 13.73 0.05
N HIS A 176 7.70 14.93 0.50
CA HIS A 176 6.50 15.67 0.07
C HIS A 176 5.14 15.03 0.44
N GLY A 177 5.11 13.84 1.04
CA GLY A 177 3.90 13.25 1.59
C GLY A 177 3.43 13.90 2.90
N ALA A 178 2.34 13.39 3.46
CA ALA A 178 1.68 13.95 4.65
C ALA A 178 2.44 13.72 5.98
N GLY A 179 3.72 13.34 5.93
CA GLY A 179 4.59 13.20 7.10
C GLY A 179 4.30 12.00 8.00
N ILE A 180 3.54 11.01 7.51
CA ILE A 180 3.24 9.76 8.22
C ILE A 180 3.87 8.56 7.53
N PRO A 181 4.07 7.43 8.23
CA PRO A 181 4.47 6.19 7.57
C PRO A 181 3.46 5.81 6.49
N LEU A 182 3.95 5.29 5.37
CA LEU A 182 3.10 4.63 4.40
C LEU A 182 2.64 3.29 4.97
N PHE A 183 1.41 2.88 4.70
CA PHE A 183 0.87 1.60 5.13
C PHE A 183 0.30 0.83 3.93
N GLY A 184 0.32 -0.49 4.00
CA GLY A 184 -0.22 -1.33 2.93
C GLY A 184 0.10 -2.80 3.09
N TRP A 185 0.04 -3.52 1.99
CA TRP A 185 0.34 -4.94 1.88
C TRP A 185 1.48 -5.20 0.90
N ARG A 186 2.34 -6.17 1.22
CA ARG A 186 3.42 -6.57 0.32
C ARG A 186 3.61 -8.08 0.26
N ILE A 187 4.14 -8.54 -0.87
CA ILE A 187 4.70 -9.87 -1.05
C ILE A 187 6.15 -9.72 -1.50
N LEU A 188 7.00 -10.61 -1.00
CA LEU A 188 8.39 -10.75 -1.42
C LEU A 188 8.55 -12.06 -2.16
N HIS A 189 8.79 -11.99 -3.47
CA HIS A 189 9.06 -13.13 -4.34
C HIS A 189 10.57 -13.41 -4.34
N PRO A 190 11.05 -14.51 -3.75
CA PRO A 190 12.47 -14.83 -3.76
C PRO A 190 12.98 -15.01 -5.18
N VAL A 191 14.13 -14.42 -5.49
CA VAL A 191 14.77 -14.53 -6.80
C VAL A 191 15.78 -15.68 -6.79
N THR A 192 15.56 -16.66 -7.64
CA THR A 192 16.51 -17.73 -7.99
C THR A 192 16.90 -17.60 -9.48
N PRO A 193 17.93 -18.31 -9.95
CA PRO A 193 18.31 -18.29 -11.37
C PRO A 193 17.19 -18.72 -12.32
N GLU A 194 16.19 -19.45 -11.83
CA GLU A 194 15.06 -19.97 -12.60
C GLU A 194 13.80 -19.10 -12.51
N THR A 195 13.76 -18.11 -11.62
CA THR A 195 12.60 -17.24 -11.44
C THR A 195 12.35 -16.42 -12.70
N THR A 196 11.11 -16.46 -13.20
CA THR A 196 10.68 -15.62 -14.31
C THR A 196 9.98 -14.36 -13.81
N TRP A 197 9.70 -13.42 -14.70
CA TRP A 197 8.97 -12.21 -14.35
C TRP A 197 7.51 -12.52 -13.96
N GLU A 198 6.89 -13.53 -14.59
CA GLU A 198 5.55 -14.00 -14.27
C GLU A 198 5.46 -14.56 -12.84
N ASP A 199 6.52 -15.21 -12.35
CA ASP A 199 6.59 -15.73 -10.98
C ASP A 199 6.60 -14.62 -9.91
N THR A 200 6.85 -13.37 -10.33
CA THR A 200 6.99 -12.20 -9.44
C THR A 200 5.76 -11.30 -9.41
N LEU A 201 4.68 -11.73 -10.06
CA LEU A 201 3.40 -11.05 -10.06
C LEU A 201 2.35 -11.87 -9.30
N ASP A 202 1.87 -11.32 -8.19
CA ASP A 202 0.70 -11.83 -7.49
C ASP A 202 -0.54 -11.01 -7.89
N ILE A 203 -1.47 -11.67 -8.58
CA ILE A 203 -2.68 -11.03 -9.12
C ILE A 203 -3.68 -10.71 -8.03
N ALA A 204 -3.75 -11.51 -6.96
CA ALA A 204 -4.61 -11.18 -5.83
C ALA A 204 -4.14 -9.89 -5.14
N LEU A 205 -2.83 -9.74 -4.93
CA LEU A 205 -2.26 -8.51 -4.41
C LEU A 205 -2.48 -7.35 -5.39
N TRP A 206 -2.34 -7.57 -6.70
CA TRP A 206 -2.70 -6.57 -7.72
C TRP A 206 -4.15 -6.11 -7.57
N ASN A 207 -5.12 -7.02 -7.65
CA ASN A 207 -6.55 -6.71 -7.55
C ASN A 207 -6.94 -6.12 -6.18
N SER A 208 -6.15 -6.36 -5.12
CA SER A 208 -6.38 -5.74 -3.82
C SER A 208 -6.28 -4.21 -3.82
N SER A 209 -5.62 -3.61 -4.83
CA SER A 209 -5.56 -2.15 -5.02
C SER A 209 -6.94 -1.53 -5.21
N ILE A 210 -7.83 -2.24 -5.91
CA ILE A 210 -9.22 -1.82 -6.18
C ILE A 210 -10.02 -1.84 -4.87
N ALA A 211 -9.73 -2.80 -3.98
CA ALA A 211 -10.39 -2.92 -2.68
C ALA A 211 -9.99 -1.85 -1.66
N ILE A 212 -8.74 -1.36 -1.71
CA ILE A 212 -8.19 -0.44 -0.70
C ILE A 212 -7.99 0.99 -1.19
N GLY A 213 -8.51 1.29 -2.38
CA GLY A 213 -8.54 2.63 -2.97
C GLY A 213 -9.93 3.28 -2.97
N ASP A 214 -10.98 2.56 -2.55
CA ASP A 214 -12.37 3.07 -2.34
C ASP A 214 -12.98 3.84 -3.52
N TRP A 215 -12.40 3.76 -4.72
CA TRP A 215 -12.85 4.58 -5.84
C TRP A 215 -14.02 3.93 -6.57
N SER A 216 -13.98 2.62 -6.75
CA SER A 216 -14.96 1.88 -7.57
C SER A 216 -16.15 1.34 -6.77
N GLY A 217 -16.03 1.19 -5.44
CA GLY A 217 -17.02 0.53 -4.59
C GLY A 217 -17.21 -0.97 -4.91
N HIS A 218 -16.38 -1.56 -5.77
CA HIS A 218 -16.55 -2.93 -6.28
C HIS A 218 -16.61 -3.97 -5.15
N TYR A 219 -15.83 -3.75 -4.10
CA TYR A 219 -15.72 -4.66 -2.95
C TYR A 219 -16.57 -4.25 -1.73
N ASP A 220 -17.51 -3.30 -1.87
CA ASP A 220 -18.37 -2.82 -0.76
C ASP A 220 -19.30 -3.90 -0.20
N HIS A 221 -19.52 -4.96 -0.96
CA HIS A 221 -20.26 -6.15 -0.52
C HIS A 221 -19.51 -6.97 0.55
N ILE A 222 -18.24 -6.68 0.79
CA ILE A 222 -17.42 -7.26 1.86
C ILE A 222 -17.53 -6.35 3.08
N ASP A 223 -18.09 -6.90 4.17
CA ASP A 223 -18.38 -6.14 5.39
C ASP A 223 -17.20 -5.27 5.83
N GLU A 224 -16.01 -5.85 6.00
CA GLU A 224 -14.81 -5.12 6.46
C GLU A 224 -14.30 -4.02 5.52
N ILE A 225 -14.66 -4.04 4.24
CA ILE A 225 -14.22 -3.04 3.24
C ILE A 225 -15.20 -1.87 3.15
N SER A 226 -16.50 -2.15 3.30
CA SER A 226 -17.52 -1.09 3.36
C SER A 226 -17.11 0.03 4.33
N LEU A 227 -17.50 1.27 4.06
CA LEU A 227 -17.12 2.42 4.90
C LEU A 227 -17.46 2.22 6.40
N ASP A 228 -18.64 1.66 6.69
CA ASP A 228 -19.05 1.33 8.05
C ASP A 228 -18.19 0.22 8.66
N GLY A 229 -17.97 -0.87 7.93
CA GLY A 229 -17.18 -1.98 8.45
C GLY A 229 -15.70 -1.65 8.61
N PHE A 230 -15.11 -0.87 7.71
CA PHE A 230 -13.76 -0.35 7.86
C PHE A 230 -13.67 0.57 9.08
N THR A 231 -14.63 1.47 9.28
CA THR A 231 -14.69 2.31 10.48
C THR A 231 -14.82 1.48 11.76
N ARG A 232 -15.67 0.45 11.77
CA ARG A 232 -15.80 -0.48 12.89
C ARG A 232 -14.50 -1.25 13.13
N LEU A 233 -13.81 -1.67 12.08
CA LEU A 233 -12.53 -2.35 12.14
C LEU A 233 -11.47 -1.44 12.78
N LEU A 234 -11.33 -0.21 12.30
CA LEU A 234 -10.43 0.79 12.89
C LEU A 234 -10.71 0.96 14.39
N ARG A 235 -11.98 1.15 14.77
CA ARG A 235 -12.38 1.29 16.19
C ARG A 235 -12.07 0.04 17.01
N HIS A 236 -12.30 -1.16 16.46
CA HIS A 236 -11.97 -2.41 17.12
C HIS A 236 -10.47 -2.49 17.46
N HIS A 237 -9.63 -1.93 16.60
CA HIS A 237 -8.19 -1.81 16.80
C HIS A 237 -7.76 -0.54 17.55
N GLY A 238 -8.69 0.20 18.16
CA GLY A 238 -8.38 1.37 18.99
C GLY A 238 -8.01 2.64 18.21
N ILE A 239 -8.36 2.70 16.93
CA ILE A 239 -8.19 3.87 16.06
C ILE A 239 -9.49 4.70 16.16
N PRO A 240 -9.44 6.00 16.53
CA PRO A 240 -10.62 6.79 16.90
C PRO A 240 -11.42 7.33 15.71
N ALA A 241 -11.75 6.47 14.74
CA ALA A 241 -12.56 6.82 13.58
C ALA A 241 -14.07 6.78 13.89
N VAL A 242 -14.85 7.67 13.26
CA VAL A 242 -16.33 7.67 13.21
C VAL A 242 -16.80 7.98 11.79
N LEU A 243 -18.07 7.72 11.46
CA LEU A 243 -18.64 8.10 10.17
C LEU A 243 -19.11 9.56 10.18
N CYS A 244 -18.88 10.28 9.09
CA CYS A 244 -19.48 11.59 8.86
C CYS A 244 -21.00 11.48 8.69
N ALA A 245 -21.78 12.35 9.33
CA ALA A 245 -23.24 12.33 9.22
C ALA A 245 -23.76 12.73 7.82
N GLU A 246 -22.95 13.41 7.01
CA GLU A 246 -23.35 13.89 5.68
C GLU A 246 -22.84 13.00 4.55
N CYS A 247 -21.55 12.69 4.54
CA CYS A 247 -20.91 11.93 3.47
C CYS A 247 -20.55 10.50 3.84
N GLU A 248 -20.82 10.07 5.08
CA GLU A 248 -20.56 8.72 5.60
C GLU A 248 -19.10 8.25 5.56
N ARG A 249 -18.16 9.10 5.14
CA ARG A 249 -16.73 8.78 5.16
C ARG A 249 -16.21 8.65 6.60
N PRO A 250 -15.24 7.75 6.86
CA PRO A 250 -14.52 7.70 8.12
C PRO A 250 -13.77 9.02 8.35
N ILE A 251 -14.00 9.65 9.50
CA ILE A 251 -13.36 10.87 9.96
C ILE A 251 -12.86 10.69 11.39
N THR A 252 -11.88 11.47 11.80
CA THR A 252 -11.40 11.50 13.19
C THR A 252 -11.55 12.90 13.79
N SER A 253 -11.54 13.00 15.12
CA SER A 253 -12.04 14.18 15.87
C SER A 253 -11.05 15.33 16.04
N ARG A 254 -9.80 15.14 15.66
CA ARG A 254 -8.70 16.05 15.96
C ARG A 254 -7.76 16.06 14.77
N HIS A 255 -8.17 16.79 13.76
CA HIS A 255 -7.26 17.16 12.69
C HIS A 255 -5.91 17.70 13.25
N PRO A 256 -4.73 17.34 12.68
CA PRO A 256 -3.40 17.75 13.17
C PRO A 256 -3.28 19.23 13.52
N ARG A 257 -3.92 20.06 12.70
CA ARG A 257 -3.88 21.52 12.79
C ARG A 257 -5.03 22.12 13.60
N TRP A 258 -6.11 21.36 13.82
CA TRP A 258 -7.30 21.81 14.55
C TRP A 258 -7.85 20.70 15.46
N PRO A 259 -7.26 20.55 16.66
CA PRO A 259 -7.75 19.60 17.64
C PRO A 259 -9.23 19.87 17.97
N GLY A 260 -10.08 18.84 17.92
CA GLY A 260 -11.51 18.95 18.18
C GLY A 260 -12.38 19.22 16.95
N ILE A 261 -11.78 19.40 15.76
CA ILE A 261 -12.50 19.48 14.49
C ILE A 261 -12.50 18.12 13.80
N TRP A 262 -13.70 17.68 13.41
CA TRP A 262 -13.92 16.49 12.60
C TRP A 262 -13.65 16.79 11.13
N ALA A 263 -12.60 16.18 10.56
CA ALA A 263 -12.22 16.37 9.15
C ALA A 263 -11.54 15.12 8.59
N THR A 264 -11.52 15.01 7.25
CA THR A 264 -10.70 14.06 6.48
C THR A 264 -10.05 14.83 5.32
N PRO A 265 -8.83 14.49 4.89
CA PRO A 265 -8.25 14.99 3.65
C PRO A 265 -9.18 14.68 2.46
N THR A 266 -9.17 15.54 1.44
CA THR A 266 -9.90 15.33 0.18
C THR A 266 -8.95 15.31 -0.99
N ASN A 267 -9.22 14.43 -1.95
CA ASN A 267 -8.49 14.24 -3.22
C ASN A 267 -8.55 15.45 -4.16
N GLU A 268 -9.42 16.41 -3.89
CA GLU A 268 -9.59 17.65 -4.67
C GLU A 268 -8.72 18.82 -4.15
N GLY A 269 -7.73 18.57 -3.29
CA GLY A 269 -6.86 19.63 -2.78
C GLY A 269 -7.56 20.60 -1.83
N GLY A 270 -8.58 20.14 -1.10
CA GLY A 270 -9.55 21.01 -0.43
C GLY A 270 -10.06 20.49 0.90
N GLY A 271 -9.17 20.11 1.81
CA GLY A 271 -9.54 20.11 3.23
C GLY A 271 -10.19 21.45 3.61
N ALA A 272 -11.20 21.39 4.48
CA ALA A 272 -12.05 22.46 4.98
C ALA A 272 -11.62 23.91 4.59
N SER A 273 -12.39 24.61 3.73
CA SER A 273 -12.19 26.04 3.43
C SER A 273 -13.52 26.82 3.52
N CYS A 274 -13.50 27.99 4.19
CA CYS A 274 -14.53 29.02 4.11
C CYS A 274 -14.01 30.29 3.39
N GLU A 275 -13.28 30.15 2.27
CA GLU A 275 -12.55 31.20 1.52
C GLU A 275 -11.06 31.24 1.83
N GLY A 276 -10.30 30.39 1.13
CA GLY A 276 -8.85 30.52 1.03
C GLY A 276 -8.37 29.84 -0.23
N LYS A 277 -8.34 30.56 -1.35
CA LYS A 277 -7.65 30.07 -2.55
C LYS A 277 -6.16 30.01 -2.20
N GLY A 278 -5.62 28.83 -1.97
CA GLY A 278 -4.18 28.63 -1.93
C GLY A 278 -3.61 29.03 -3.28
N THR A 279 -3.00 30.21 -3.37
CA THR A 279 -2.43 30.77 -4.62
C THR A 279 -0.94 30.51 -4.75
N GLY A 280 -0.39 29.54 -4.00
CA GLY A 280 0.97 29.06 -4.19
C GLY A 280 1.02 27.90 -5.20
N PRO A 281 2.18 27.62 -5.81
CA PRO A 281 2.35 26.36 -6.54
C PRO A 281 2.09 25.20 -5.58
N PHE A 282 1.29 24.22 -6.00
CA PHE A 282 1.11 22.99 -5.23
C PHE A 282 2.48 22.36 -4.95
N PRO A 283 2.72 21.84 -3.73
CA PRO A 283 3.94 21.07 -3.49
C PRO A 283 4.00 19.89 -4.47
N PRO A 284 5.20 19.38 -4.82
CA PRO A 284 5.33 18.18 -5.62
C PRO A 284 4.51 17.03 -5.01
N ALA A 285 3.84 16.24 -5.84
CA ALA A 285 3.07 15.11 -5.36
C ALA A 285 3.98 14.03 -4.74
N PRO A 286 3.54 13.35 -3.65
CA PRO A 286 4.18 12.12 -3.19
C PRO A 286 4.14 11.04 -4.29
N ARG A 287 5.05 10.07 -4.21
CA ARG A 287 5.15 9.00 -5.21
C ARG A 287 4.21 7.83 -4.92
N LEU A 288 4.00 7.49 -3.65
CA LEU A 288 3.26 6.31 -3.19
C LEU A 288 2.09 6.69 -2.27
N GLY A 289 2.20 7.76 -1.48
CA GLY A 289 1.05 8.31 -0.75
C GLY A 289 0.09 9.04 -1.68
N TRP A 290 -1.15 9.21 -1.25
CA TRP A 290 -2.09 10.14 -1.89
C TRP A 290 -1.98 11.53 -1.33
N TYR A 291 -1.69 11.65 -0.04
CA TYR A 291 -1.78 12.93 0.63
C TYR A 291 -0.44 13.62 0.84
N THR A 292 -0.45 14.92 0.60
CA THR A 292 0.54 15.92 0.99
C THR A 292 0.11 16.57 2.31
N ASP A 293 1.07 17.22 2.99
CA ASP A 293 0.74 18.07 4.13
C ASP A 293 -0.12 19.31 3.74
N SER A 294 -0.29 19.61 2.45
CA SER A 294 -1.07 20.77 1.99
C SER A 294 -2.58 20.52 1.92
N GLU A 295 -3.01 19.28 1.73
CA GLU A 295 -4.43 18.90 1.58
C GLU A 295 -5.23 18.99 2.87
N PHE A 296 -4.54 19.20 3.98
CA PHE A 296 -5.15 19.45 5.27
C PHE A 296 -5.86 20.82 5.37
N GLY A 297 -5.72 21.76 4.42
CA GLY A 297 -6.54 22.99 4.33
C GLY A 297 -6.22 24.12 5.33
N THR A 298 -7.20 25.04 5.56
CA THR A 298 -7.18 26.17 6.53
C THR A 298 -8.41 26.12 7.49
N PRO A 299 -8.40 26.73 8.69
CA PRO A 299 -9.52 26.57 9.65
C PRO A 299 -10.86 27.16 9.17
N HIS A 300 -11.97 26.51 9.53
CA HIS A 300 -13.31 27.11 9.50
C HIS A 300 -13.51 28.05 10.71
N GLN A 301 -14.18 29.20 10.52
CA GLN A 301 -14.67 30.00 11.64
C GLN A 301 -16.11 29.58 11.99
N PRO A 302 -16.40 29.06 13.19
CA PRO A 302 -17.77 28.82 13.60
C PRO A 302 -18.52 30.15 13.69
N GLN A 303 -19.74 30.22 13.16
CA GLN A 303 -20.64 31.34 13.47
C GLN A 303 -20.83 31.41 14.98
N SER A 304 -20.58 32.58 15.56
CA SER A 304 -21.00 32.85 16.94
C SER A 304 -22.52 32.74 16.98
N ALA A 305 -23.02 31.84 17.82
CA ALA A 305 -24.46 31.74 18.07
C ALA A 305 -25.01 33.13 18.42
N SER A 306 -25.86 33.66 17.55
CA SER A 306 -26.63 34.90 17.72
C SER A 306 -28.10 34.57 17.62
#